data_AF-K1S2S9-F1
#
_entry.id   AF-K1S2S9-F1
#
_cell.length_a   1.000
_cell.length_b   1.000
_cell.length_c   1.000
_cell.angle_alpha   90.00
_cell.angle_beta   90.00
_cell.angle_gamma   90.00
#
_symmetry.space_group_name_H-M   'P 1'
#
loop_
_entity.id
_entity.type
_entity.pdbx_description
1 polymer ?
#
loop_
_entity_poly.entity_id
_entity_poly.type
_entity_poly.pdbx_seq_one_letter_code
_entity_poly.pdbx_strand_id
1 'polypeptide(L)'
;ADDELQVGVIKPIATGKPESKRALKKAEKKKAKELKNIYHVSNWQIIKNYRNYNQQERKHYKYIFRRRITEKVWPVFRFLILFGLGFVILYPILYMLSTAIRPQTEMSDPSVMWIPKEVIFSNFVDVWIAMNFPKVLLQTVLVNVVCSMIQVVTCGVTGYGFARFKFK
;
A
#
# COMPACT_ATOMS: atom_id res chain seq x y z
N ALA A 1 9.43 -45.21 11.11
CA ALA A 1 8.24 -46.05 11.21
C ALA A 1 7.08 -45.13 11.56
N ASP A 2 5.92 -45.42 10.99
CA ASP A 2 4.59 -44.87 11.33
C ASP A 2 4.28 -43.47 10.75
N ASP A 3 3.20 -43.22 10.03
CA ASP A 3 2.17 -44.10 9.44
C ASP A 3 1.29 -43.23 8.52
N GLU A 4 0.83 -43.80 7.42
CA GLU A 4 -0.42 -43.49 6.70
C GLU A 4 -0.90 -42.03 6.58
N LEU A 5 -0.51 -41.37 5.49
CA LEU A 5 -1.52 -40.70 4.64
C LEU A 5 -1.04 -40.65 3.18
N GLN A 6 -0.82 -41.86 2.66
CA GLN A 6 -0.87 -42.16 1.24
C GLN A 6 -2.27 -41.80 0.73
N VAL A 7 -2.52 -40.52 0.44
CA VAL A 7 -3.58 -40.15 -0.50
C VAL A 7 -3.15 -40.77 -1.81
N GLY A 8 -3.65 -41.97 -2.11
CA GLY A 8 -3.20 -42.84 -3.20
C GLY A 8 -2.86 -42.07 -4.47
N VAL A 9 -1.57 -41.76 -4.63
CA VAL A 9 -0.97 -41.32 -5.88
C VAL A 9 -0.59 -42.58 -6.64
N ILE A 10 -1.56 -43.45 -6.91
CA ILE A 10 -1.37 -44.42 -7.97
C ILE A 10 -1.64 -43.63 -9.25
N LYS A 11 -0.57 -43.07 -9.85
CA LYS A 11 -0.61 -42.68 -11.26
C LYS A 11 -0.87 -43.98 -12.03
N PRO A 12 -2.04 -44.15 -12.68
CA PRO A 12 -2.16 -45.27 -13.60
C PRO A 12 -1.17 -45.01 -14.73
N ILE A 13 -0.29 -45.99 -14.93
CA ILE A 13 0.66 -46.08 -16.04
C ILE A 13 -0.13 -45.78 -17.33
N ALA A 14 0.45 -44.94 -18.18
CA ALA A 14 -0.15 -44.40 -19.39
C ALA A 14 -0.44 -45.49 -20.44
N THR A 15 -1.43 -46.33 -20.21
CA THR A 15 -2.04 -47.22 -21.20
C THR A 15 -3.47 -46.76 -21.41
N GLY A 16 -3.74 -46.00 -22.48
CA GLY A 16 -5.10 -45.54 -22.72
C GLY A 16 -5.32 -44.63 -23.92
N LYS A 17 -5.91 -45.23 -24.96
CA LYS A 17 -6.81 -44.70 -26.02
C LYS A 17 -7.29 -43.23 -25.84
N PRO A 18 -7.41 -42.42 -26.92
CA PRO A 18 -7.77 -40.99 -26.87
C PRO A 18 -9.06 -40.63 -26.10
N GLU A 19 -9.95 -41.61 -25.90
CA GLU A 19 -11.18 -41.47 -25.10
C GLU A 19 -10.90 -41.35 -23.59
N SER A 20 -9.82 -41.95 -23.08
CA SER A 20 -9.42 -41.91 -21.67
C SER A 20 -8.93 -40.51 -21.23
N LYS A 21 -8.15 -39.82 -22.09
CA LYS A 21 -7.66 -38.45 -21.80
C LYS A 21 -8.79 -37.42 -21.74
N ARG A 22 -9.86 -37.60 -22.53
CA ARG A 22 -11.05 -36.73 -22.49
C ARG A 22 -11.88 -36.96 -21.23
N ALA A 23 -11.98 -38.20 -20.76
CA ALA A 23 -12.63 -38.54 -19.50
C ALA A 23 -11.88 -37.95 -18.29
N LEU A 24 -10.54 -38.04 -18.28
CA LEU A 24 -9.69 -37.45 -17.24
C LEU A 24 -9.85 -35.92 -17.15
N LYS A 25 -9.80 -35.20 -18.29
CA LYS A 25 -10.03 -33.74 -18.30
C LYS A 25 -11.43 -33.34 -17.81
N LYS A 26 -12.46 -34.14 -18.09
CA LYS A 26 -13.81 -33.91 -17.58
C LYS A 26 -13.87 -34.11 -16.06
N ALA A 27 -13.21 -35.14 -15.54
CA ALA A 27 -13.12 -35.39 -14.11
C ALA A 27 -12.37 -34.26 -13.36
N GLU A 28 -11.26 -33.76 -13.92
CA GLU A 28 -10.51 -32.63 -13.35
C GLU A 28 -11.33 -31.34 -13.33
N LYS A 29 -12.02 -31.00 -14.42
CA LYS A 29 -12.91 -29.82 -14.46
C LYS A 29 -14.05 -29.93 -13.45
N LYS A 30 -14.62 -31.13 -13.27
CA LYS A 30 -15.70 -31.37 -12.31
C LYS A 30 -15.18 -31.19 -10.87
N LYS A 31 -14.02 -31.78 -10.55
CA LYS A 31 -13.34 -31.57 -9.25
C LYS A 31 -13.00 -30.11 -8.99
N ALA A 32 -12.46 -29.39 -9.98
CA ALA A 32 -12.15 -27.97 -9.83
C ALA A 32 -13.40 -27.11 -9.56
N LYS A 33 -14.54 -27.50 -10.16
CA LYS A 33 -15.83 -26.83 -9.95
C LYS A 33 -16.39 -27.09 -8.55
N GLU A 34 -16.25 -28.31 -8.04
CA GLU A 34 -16.63 -28.65 -6.67
C GLU A 34 -15.73 -27.96 -5.63
N LEU A 35 -14.42 -27.94 -5.86
CA LEU A 35 -13.47 -27.22 -5.02
C LEU A 35 -13.82 -25.72 -4.94
N LYS A 36 -14.17 -25.12 -6.08
CA LYS A 36 -14.59 -23.72 -6.17
C LYS A 36 -15.87 -23.45 -5.36
N ASN A 37 -16.83 -24.39 -5.34
CA ASN A 37 -18.05 -24.28 -4.55
C ASN A 37 -17.78 -24.38 -3.05
N ILE A 38 -16.84 -25.23 -2.62
CA ILE A 38 -16.41 -25.31 -1.21
C ILE A 38 -15.76 -23.99 -0.77
N TYR A 39 -15.03 -23.30 -1.64
CA TYR A 39 -14.47 -21.98 -1.30
C TYR A 39 -15.49 -20.84 -1.31
N HIS A 40 -16.67 -21.05 -1.89
CA HIS A 40 -17.74 -20.06 -1.96
C HIS A 40 -18.69 -20.10 -0.75
N VAL A 41 -18.53 -21.05 0.18
CA VAL A 41 -19.34 -21.08 1.40
C VAL A 41 -18.98 -19.90 2.31
N SER A 42 -20.00 -19.20 2.80
CA SER A 42 -19.83 -18.05 3.69
C SER A 42 -19.15 -18.49 4.99
N ASN A 43 -18.21 -17.67 5.49
CA ASN A 43 -17.55 -17.92 6.78
C ASN A 43 -18.55 -18.14 7.91
N TRP A 44 -19.71 -17.48 7.84
CA TRP A 44 -20.76 -17.60 8.83
C TRP A 44 -21.40 -19.00 8.87
N GLN A 45 -21.54 -19.66 7.72
CA GLN A 45 -22.06 -21.04 7.65
C GLN A 45 -21.07 -22.07 8.19
N ILE A 46 -19.77 -21.87 7.93
CA ILE A 46 -18.69 -22.70 8.48
C ILE A 46 -18.66 -22.59 10.01
N ILE A 47 -18.76 -21.37 10.56
CA ILE A 47 -18.76 -21.18 12.01
C ILE A 47 -20.02 -21.79 12.65
N LYS A 48 -21.19 -21.62 12.02
CA LYS A 48 -22.46 -22.14 12.52
C LYS A 48 -22.49 -23.67 12.58
N ASN A 49 -21.90 -24.34 11.59
CA ASN A 49 -21.84 -25.81 11.53
C ASN A 49 -20.54 -26.38 12.10
N TYR A 50 -19.76 -25.58 12.84
CA TYR A 50 -18.43 -25.95 13.34
C TYR A 50 -18.42 -27.21 14.22
N ARG A 51 -19.54 -27.47 14.90
CA ARG A 51 -19.74 -28.61 15.79
C ARG A 51 -19.81 -29.95 15.05
N ASN A 52 -20.21 -29.93 13.77
CA ASN A 52 -20.43 -31.12 12.95
C ASN A 52 -19.25 -31.47 12.03
N TYR A 53 -18.13 -30.73 12.11
CA TYR A 53 -16.98 -31.00 11.25
C TYR A 53 -16.04 -32.07 11.80
N ASN A 54 -15.61 -32.97 10.91
CA ASN A 54 -14.61 -33.99 11.22
C ASN A 54 -13.23 -33.38 11.52
N GLN A 55 -12.39 -34.12 12.25
CA GLN A 55 -11.06 -33.64 12.67
C GLN A 55 -10.18 -33.15 11.50
N GLN A 56 -10.26 -33.82 10.34
CA GLN A 56 -9.51 -33.43 9.14
C GLN A 56 -10.02 -32.11 8.54
N GLU A 57 -11.34 -31.90 8.50
CA GLU A 57 -11.94 -30.67 7.99
C GLU A 57 -11.59 -29.46 8.88
N ARG A 58 -11.53 -29.65 10.20
CA ARG A 58 -11.14 -28.59 11.16
C ARG A 58 -9.71 -28.09 10.92
N LYS A 59 -8.77 -28.99 10.57
CA LYS A 59 -7.40 -28.63 10.19
C LYS A 59 -7.39 -27.83 8.90
N HIS A 60 -8.17 -28.26 7.90
CA HIS A 60 -8.29 -27.56 6.63
C HIS A 60 -8.89 -26.15 6.81
N TYR A 61 -10.00 -26.02 7.56
CA TYR A 61 -10.64 -24.72 7.83
C TYR A 61 -9.71 -23.74 8.57
N LYS A 62 -8.92 -24.21 9.54
CA LYS A 62 -7.88 -23.39 10.19
C LYS A 62 -6.83 -22.86 9.19
N TYR A 63 -6.42 -23.68 8.22
CA TYR A 63 -5.47 -23.27 7.18
C TYR A 63 -6.06 -22.18 6.26
N ILE A 64 -7.30 -22.37 5.77
CA ILE A 64 -7.96 -21.37 4.89
C ILE A 64 -8.21 -20.05 5.63
N PHE A 65 -8.51 -20.11 6.94
CA PHE A 65 -8.74 -18.92 7.76
C PHE A 65 -7.45 -18.13 8.00
N ARG A 66 -6.35 -18.80 8.36
CA ARG A 66 -5.03 -18.15 8.51
C ARG A 66 -4.60 -17.48 7.21
N ARG A 67 -4.77 -18.16 6.07
CA ARG A 67 -4.39 -17.61 4.76
C ARG A 67 -5.20 -16.37 4.39
N ARG A 68 -6.52 -16.37 4.61
CA ARG A 68 -7.38 -15.19 4.36
C ARG A 68 -7.08 -14.00 5.28
N ILE A 69 -6.77 -14.26 6.55
CA ILE A 69 -6.34 -13.21 7.48
C ILE A 69 -5.01 -12.62 7.01
N THR A 70 -3.99 -13.45 6.74
CA THR A 70 -2.69 -12.96 6.28
C THR A 70 -2.80 -12.15 4.98
N GLU A 71 -3.66 -12.57 4.05
CA GLU A 71 -3.91 -11.85 2.79
C GLU A 71 -4.61 -10.49 2.97
N LYS A 72 -5.42 -10.32 4.03
CA LYS A 72 -6.11 -9.05 4.33
C LYS A 72 -5.35 -8.15 5.30
N VAL A 73 -4.54 -8.71 6.19
CA VAL A 73 -3.75 -7.95 7.17
C VAL A 73 -2.66 -7.13 6.49
N TRP A 74 -1.97 -7.69 5.48
CA TRP A 74 -0.92 -6.97 4.76
C TRP A 74 -1.37 -5.65 4.13
N PRO A 75 -2.45 -5.60 3.32
CA PRO A 75 -2.91 -4.34 2.74
C PRO A 75 -3.45 -3.36 3.78
N VAL A 76 -4.10 -3.84 4.85
CA VAL A 76 -4.60 -2.98 5.94
C VAL A 76 -3.44 -2.35 6.71
N PHE A 77 -2.41 -3.12 7.04
CA PHE A 77 -1.21 -2.64 7.69
C PHE A 77 -0.48 -1.59 6.84
N ARG A 78 -0.32 -1.88 5.54
CA ARG A 78 0.26 -0.91 4.58
C ARG A 78 -0.56 0.37 4.54
N PHE A 79 -1.89 0.27 4.46
CA PHE A 79 -2.78 1.43 4.46
C PHE A 79 -2.62 2.27 5.74
N LEU A 80 -2.59 1.62 6.90
CA LEU A 80 -2.41 2.30 8.19
C LEU A 80 -1.09 3.07 8.28
N ILE A 81 0.01 2.47 7.79
CA ILE A 81 1.32 3.14 7.75
C ILE A 81 1.29 4.35 6.81
N LEU A 82 0.79 4.17 5.58
CA LEU A 82 0.73 5.27 4.61
C LEU A 82 -0.19 6.41 5.11
N PHE A 83 -1.33 6.06 5.70
CA PHE A 83 -2.26 7.03 6.27
C PHE A 83 -1.65 7.78 7.45
N GLY A 84 -1.01 7.05 8.38
CA GLY A 84 -0.32 7.64 9.53
C GLY A 84 0.82 8.57 9.11
N LEU A 85 1.67 8.14 8.17
CA LEU A 85 2.76 8.97 7.65
C LEU A 85 2.23 10.21 6.93
N GLY A 86 1.17 10.07 6.13
CA GLY A 86 0.50 11.19 5.48
C GLY A 86 -0.05 12.19 6.50
N PHE A 87 -0.67 11.70 7.58
CA PHE A 87 -1.19 12.55 8.65
C PHE A 87 -0.09 13.29 9.40
N VAL A 88 1.03 12.64 9.70
CA VAL A 88 2.20 13.26 10.35
C VAL A 88 2.78 14.39 9.50
N ILE A 89 2.83 14.23 8.18
CA ILE A 89 3.30 15.27 7.25
C ILE A 89 2.27 16.40 7.10
N LEU A 90 0.97 16.06 7.12
CA LEU A 90 -0.10 17.03 6.97
C LEU A 90 -0.25 17.92 8.21
N TYR A 91 0.04 17.39 9.40
CA TYR A 91 -0.04 18.11 10.67
C TYR A 91 0.73 19.45 10.68
N PRO A 92 2.05 19.51 10.39
CA PRO A 92 2.78 20.77 10.38
C PRO A 92 2.32 21.72 9.27
N ILE A 93 1.81 21.21 8.14
CA ILE A 93 1.27 22.04 7.06
C ILE A 93 -0.01 22.74 7.52
N LEU A 94 -0.92 22.01 8.16
CA LEU A 94 -2.14 22.58 8.74
C LEU A 94 -1.83 23.57 9.86
N TYR A 95 -0.81 23.26 10.68
CA TYR A 95 -0.32 24.18 11.70
C TYR A 95 0.20 25.49 11.09
N MET A 96 1.07 25.40 10.08
CA MET A 96 1.60 26.56 9.35
C MET A 96 0.51 27.38 8.67
N LEU A 97 -0.52 26.73 8.13
CA LEU A 97 -1.66 27.43 7.54
C LEU A 97 -2.48 28.17 8.61
N SER A 98 -2.70 27.53 9.77
CA SER A 98 -3.39 28.15 10.90
C SER A 98 -2.60 29.34 11.46
N THR A 99 -1.26 29.25 11.54
CA THR A 99 -0.42 30.36 12.00
C THR A 99 -0.33 31.50 10.97
N ALA A 100 -0.30 31.20 9.67
CA ALA A 100 -0.28 32.22 8.61
C ALA A 100 -1.53 33.12 8.61
N ILE A 101 -2.65 32.63 9.13
CA ILE A 101 -3.94 33.34 9.19
C ILE A 101 -4.08 34.15 10.50
N ARG A 102 -3.23 33.90 11.51
CA ARG A 102 -3.30 34.57 12.82
C ARG A 102 -2.62 35.94 12.81
N PRO A 103 -3.19 36.94 13.50
CA PRO A 103 -2.53 38.23 13.71
C PRO A 103 -1.31 38.12 14.64
N GLN A 104 -0.30 38.96 14.39
CA GLN A 104 0.93 39.04 15.19
C GLN A 104 0.68 39.40 16.67
N THR A 105 -0.41 40.10 16.97
CA THR A 105 -0.80 40.51 18.32
C THR A 105 -1.20 39.33 19.22
N GLU A 106 -1.59 38.20 18.64
CA GLU A 106 -1.99 36.99 19.36
C GLU A 106 -0.84 35.97 19.50
N MET A 107 0.38 36.29 19.04
CA MET A 107 1.54 35.39 19.17
C MET A 107 1.98 35.17 20.63
N SER A 108 1.65 36.08 21.54
CA SER A 108 1.95 35.96 22.96
C SER A 108 0.92 35.16 23.76
N ASP A 109 -0.25 34.85 23.19
CA ASP A 109 -1.33 34.12 23.88
C ASP A 109 -1.28 32.61 23.58
N PRO A 110 -0.90 31.75 24.55
CA PRO A 110 -0.72 30.31 24.33
C PRO A 110 -2.04 29.54 24.11
N SER A 111 -3.19 30.20 24.28
CA SER A 111 -4.53 29.59 24.13
C SER A 111 -4.96 29.42 22.68
N VAL A 112 -4.34 30.17 21.75
CA VAL A 112 -4.69 30.19 20.32
C VAL A 112 -3.92 29.07 19.60
N MET A 113 -3.85 27.82 20.07
CA MET A 113 -2.99 26.81 19.42
C MET A 113 -3.64 26.17 18.17
N TRP A 114 -4.96 26.12 18.07
CA TRP A 114 -5.67 25.43 16.96
C TRP A 114 -6.68 26.27 16.18
N ILE A 115 -7.42 27.19 16.82
CA ILE A 115 -8.41 28.05 16.15
C ILE A 115 -8.09 29.53 16.46
N PRO A 116 -7.74 30.35 15.44
CA PRO A 116 -7.64 31.80 15.57
C PRO A 116 -8.97 32.39 16.06
N LYS A 117 -8.95 33.33 17.01
CA LYS A 117 -10.14 34.10 17.40
C LYS A 117 -10.61 35.03 16.29
N GLU A 118 -9.67 35.55 15.50
CA GLU A 118 -9.91 36.42 14.35
C GLU A 118 -9.10 35.94 13.15
N VAL A 119 -9.77 35.75 12.01
CA VAL A 119 -9.17 35.35 10.74
C VAL A 119 -8.85 36.64 9.97
N ILE A 120 -7.57 36.99 9.85
CA ILE A 120 -7.16 38.24 9.20
C ILE A 120 -6.33 37.92 7.95
N PHE A 121 -6.89 38.23 6.78
CA PHE A 121 -6.22 38.06 5.49
C PHE A 121 -5.24 39.18 5.14
N SER A 122 -5.24 40.31 5.87
CA SER A 122 -4.34 41.44 5.62
C SER A 122 -2.87 41.05 5.76
N ASN A 123 -2.54 40.09 6.65
CA ASN A 123 -1.19 39.56 6.82
C ASN A 123 -0.57 39.08 5.50
N PHE A 124 -1.35 38.50 4.58
CA PHE A 124 -0.85 38.06 3.28
C PHE A 124 -0.47 39.24 2.38
N VAL A 125 -1.25 40.32 2.40
CA VAL A 125 -0.98 41.53 1.60
C VAL A 125 0.22 42.28 2.14
N ASP A 126 0.30 42.43 3.46
CA ASP A 126 1.41 43.11 4.14
C ASP A 126 2.74 42.41 3.87
N VAL A 127 2.76 41.08 3.95
CA VAL A 127 3.94 40.26 3.63
C VAL A 127 4.30 40.33 2.15
N TRP A 128 3.31 40.35 1.26
CA TRP A 128 3.53 40.44 -0.19
C TRP A 128 4.26 41.74 -0.58
N ILE A 129 3.88 42.85 0.04
CA ILE A 129 4.48 44.17 -0.18
C ILE A 129 5.82 44.28 0.55
N ALA A 130 5.88 43.95 1.84
CA ALA A 130 7.07 44.10 2.67
C ALA A 130 8.27 43.28 2.14
N MET A 131 8.00 42.07 1.63
CA MET A 131 9.04 41.16 1.13
C MET A 131 9.42 41.42 -0.34
N ASN A 132 8.70 42.27 -1.08
CA ASN A 132 8.76 42.32 -2.55
C ASN A 132 8.66 40.91 -3.15
N PHE A 133 7.61 40.17 -2.77
CA PHE A 133 7.46 38.73 -3.02
C PHE A 133 7.74 38.31 -4.49
N PRO A 134 7.28 39.04 -5.52
CA PRO A 134 7.55 38.67 -6.92
C PRO A 134 9.05 38.66 -7.27
N LYS A 135 9.84 39.58 -6.71
CA LYS A 135 11.28 39.68 -6.97
C LYS A 135 12.03 38.51 -6.35
N VAL A 136 11.72 38.18 -5.10
CA VAL A 136 12.32 37.06 -4.37
C VAL A 136 11.92 35.72 -5.00
N LEU A 137 10.66 35.58 -5.42
CA LEU A 137 10.18 34.40 -6.13
C LEU A 137 10.93 34.20 -7.45
N LEU A 138 11.10 35.25 -8.25
CA LEU A 138 11.86 35.14 -9.52
C LEU A 138 13.32 34.76 -9.29
N GLN A 139 13.98 35.34 -8.29
CA GLN A 139 15.37 35.01 -7.96
C GLN A 139 15.51 33.54 -7.52
N THR A 140 14.64 33.07 -6.64
CA THR A 140 14.67 31.68 -6.16
C THR A 140 14.34 30.68 -7.26
N VAL A 141 13.35 30.96 -8.11
CA VAL A 141 13.02 30.11 -9.27
C VAL A 141 14.19 30.05 -10.23
N LEU A 142 14.80 31.19 -10.57
CA LEU A 142 15.95 31.24 -11.47
C LEU A 142 17.11 30.41 -10.93
N VAL A 143 17.46 30.59 -9.65
CA VAL A 143 18.54 29.82 -9.00
C VAL A 143 18.23 28.31 -9.00
N ASN A 144 17.00 27.90 -8.66
CA ASN A 144 16.61 26.49 -8.66
C ASN A 144 16.62 25.86 -10.06
N VAL A 145 16.17 26.58 -11.09
CA VAL A 145 16.18 26.09 -12.48
C VAL A 145 17.62 25.93 -12.97
N VAL A 146 18.48 26.93 -12.75
CA VAL A 146 19.89 26.85 -13.15
C VAL A 146 20.59 25.70 -12.41
N CYS A 147 20.37 25.57 -11.09
CA CYS A 147 20.95 24.49 -10.29
C CYS A 147 20.48 23.11 -10.76
N SER A 148 19.18 22.92 -10.99
CA SER A 148 18.64 21.64 -11.43
C SER A 148 19.12 21.25 -12.84
N MET A 149 19.26 22.21 -13.76
CA MET A 149 19.84 21.96 -15.09
C MET A 149 21.29 21.49 -15.01
N ILE A 150 22.13 22.19 -14.25
CA ILE A 150 23.53 21.81 -14.04
C ILE A 150 23.61 20.42 -13.40
N GLN A 151 22.76 20.15 -12.41
CA GLN A 151 22.69 18.85 -11.74
C GLN A 151 22.34 17.73 -12.72
N VAL A 152 21.31 17.90 -13.55
CA VAL A 152 20.89 16.89 -14.54
C VAL A 152 22.00 16.61 -15.55
N VAL A 153 22.65 17.65 -16.06
CA VAL A 153 23.79 17.48 -16.99
C VAL A 153 24.93 16.74 -16.31
N THR A 154 25.28 17.10 -15.07
CA THR A 154 26.36 16.47 -14.31
C THR A 154 26.06 15.00 -14.00
N CYS A 155 24.84 14.69 -13.55
CA CYS A 155 24.38 13.32 -13.33
C CYS A 155 24.36 12.53 -14.63
N GLY A 156 23.96 13.15 -15.75
CA GLY A 156 23.96 12.53 -17.07
C GLY A 156 25.37 12.16 -17.56
N VAL A 157 26.32 13.10 -17.50
CA VAL A 157 27.73 12.87 -17.87
C VAL A 157 28.36 11.80 -16.98
N THR A 158 28.10 11.86 -15.66
CA THR A 158 28.62 10.88 -14.70
C THR A 158 28.04 9.48 -14.97
N GLY A 159 26.73 9.37 -15.17
CA GLY A 159 26.07 8.11 -15.52
C GLY A 159 26.53 7.54 -16.86
N TYR A 160 26.73 8.40 -17.87
CA TYR A 160 27.30 7.99 -19.15
C TYR A 160 28.75 7.50 -19.03
N GLY A 161 29.56 8.18 -18.20
CA GLY A 161 30.90 7.74 -17.85
C GLY A 161 30.90 6.34 -17.25
N PHE A 162 30.05 6.09 -16.26
CA PHE A 162 29.89 4.76 -15.65
C PHE A 162 29.37 3.69 -16.62
N ALA A 163 28.51 4.06 -17.57
CA ALA A 163 27.98 3.10 -18.54
C ALA A 163 29.00 2.72 -19.63
N ARG A 164 29.84 3.66 -20.08
CA ARG A 164 30.72 3.45 -21.25
C ARG A 164 32.13 2.99 -20.89
N PHE A 165 32.68 3.42 -19.75
CA PHE A 165 34.01 3.00 -19.31
C PHE A 165 33.90 1.72 -18.46
N LYS A 166 34.71 0.71 -18.78
CA LYS A 166 34.85 -0.48 -17.94
C LYS A 166 35.81 -0.14 -16.79
N PHE A 167 35.28 0.28 -15.66
CA PHE A 167 36.04 0.45 -14.44
C PHE A 167 36.51 -0.94 -13.97
N LYS A 168 37.82 -1.11 -13.77
CA LYS A 168 38.45 -2.29 -13.16
C LYS A 168 38.73 -2.00 -11.70
#